data_AF-A0A923HQE9-F1
#
_entry.id   AF-A0A923HQE9-F1
#
_cell.length_a   1.000
_cell.length_b   1.000
_cell.length_c   1.000
_cell.angle_alpha   90.00
_cell.angle_beta   90.00
_cell.angle_gamma   90.00
#
_symmetry.space_group_name_H-M   'P 1'
#
loop_
_entity.id
_entity.type
_entity.pdbx_description
1 polymer ?
#
loop_
_entity_poly.entity_id
_entity_poly.type
_entity_poly.pdbx_seq_one_letter_code
_entity_poly.pdbx_strand_id
1 'polypeptide(L)'
;MRLLATKETSPAWIRPVLFLGLAWNVFGVFQFLQTVNGSVGSLMANGLTQAQAELYTGLPIWMHAAFAVGVFGGALGCVLMLLKRKAARIVLGVSLVSSIFLFIGDITQGVFAAFGASQVMVLSAVVLIAAGLHWMSGTRFKVVPA
;
A
#
# COMPACT_ATOMS: atom_id res chain seq x y z
N MET A 1 -28.49 0.30 -39.90
CA MET A 1 -27.26 1.03 -39.51
C MET A 1 -26.71 0.41 -38.23
N ARG A 2 -25.75 -0.52 -38.34
CA ARG A 2 -25.11 -1.19 -37.19
C ARG A 2 -24.07 -0.22 -36.64
N LEU A 3 -24.34 0.40 -35.50
CA LEU A 3 -23.33 1.15 -34.75
C LEU A 3 -22.24 0.15 -34.34
N LEU A 4 -21.07 0.24 -34.98
CA LEU A 4 -19.89 -0.52 -34.59
C LEU A 4 -19.54 -0.09 -33.17
N ALA A 5 -19.86 -0.93 -32.18
CA ALA A 5 -19.42 -0.74 -30.81
C ALA A 5 -17.89 -0.77 -30.81
N THR A 6 -17.26 0.40 -30.71
CA THR A 6 -15.82 0.50 -30.50
C THR A 6 -15.53 -0.20 -29.18
N LYS A 7 -14.79 -1.29 -29.23
CA LYS A 7 -14.31 -2.00 -28.05
C LYS A 7 -13.30 -1.09 -27.37
N GLU A 8 -13.78 -0.14 -26.56
CA GLU A 8 -12.89 0.68 -25.74
C GLU A 8 -12.07 -0.27 -24.86
N THR A 9 -10.80 -0.43 -25.21
CA THR A 9 -9.81 -1.19 -24.47
C THR A 9 -9.21 -0.27 -23.43
N SER A 10 -8.96 -0.81 -22.22
CA SER A 10 -8.22 -0.06 -21.20
C SER A 10 -6.86 0.37 -21.76
N PRO A 11 -6.42 1.62 -21.50
CA PRO A 11 -5.13 2.10 -21.96
C PRO A 11 -3.98 1.13 -21.62
N ALA A 12 -3.11 0.86 -22.58
CA ALA A 12 -2.04 -0.14 -22.42
C ALA A 12 -1.06 0.20 -21.28
N TRP A 13 -0.90 1.48 -20.95
CA TRP A 13 -0.01 1.97 -19.88
C TRP A 13 -0.47 1.57 -18.47
N ILE A 14 -1.74 1.20 -18.27
CA ILE A 14 -2.25 0.81 -16.95
C ILE A 14 -1.59 -0.48 -16.46
N ARG A 15 -1.36 -1.44 -17.35
CA ARG A 15 -0.81 -2.75 -16.98
C ARG A 15 0.58 -2.66 -16.32
N PRO A 16 1.60 -1.99 -16.92
CA PRO A 16 2.90 -1.85 -16.27
C PRO A 16 2.80 -1.09 -14.94
N VAL A 17 1.94 -0.07 -14.83
CA VAL A 17 1.72 0.64 -13.55
C VAL A 17 1.17 -0.30 -12.47
N LEU A 18 0.23 -1.18 -12.81
CA LEU A 18 -0.29 -2.18 -11.87
C LEU A 18 0.76 -3.21 -11.45
N PHE A 19 1.67 -3.61 -12.34
CA PHE A 19 2.78 -4.48 -11.98
C PHE A 19 3.78 -3.78 -11.05
N LEU A 20 4.10 -2.51 -11.30
CA LEU A 20 4.94 -1.71 -10.42
C LEU A 20 4.28 -1.50 -9.05
N GLY A 21 2.98 -1.19 -9.04
CA GLY A 21 2.20 -1.07 -7.81
C GLY A 21 2.12 -2.40 -7.03
N LEU A 22 2.00 -3.52 -7.72
CA LEU A 22 2.06 -4.85 -7.10
C LEU A 22 3.44 -5.11 -6.49
N ALA A 23 4.52 -4.86 -7.24
CA ALA A 23 5.89 -5.02 -6.76
C ALA A 23 6.17 -4.14 -5.53
N TRP A 24 5.71 -2.89 -5.54
CA TRP A 24 5.80 -1.98 -4.40
C TRP A 24 5.10 -2.52 -3.16
N ASN A 25 3.87 -3.04 -3.31
CA ASN A 25 3.14 -3.62 -2.19
C ASN A 25 3.75 -4.93 -1.70
N VAL A 26 4.34 -5.76 -2.57
CA VAL A 26 5.10 -6.96 -2.17
C VAL A 26 6.34 -6.57 -1.36
N PHE A 27 7.06 -5.52 -1.77
CA PHE A 27 8.13 -4.96 -0.96
C PHE A 27 7.63 -4.47 0.41
N GLY A 28 6.48 -3.80 0.43
CA GLY A 28 5.80 -3.42 1.68
C GLY A 28 5.43 -4.61 2.57
N VAL A 29 4.98 -5.72 2.01
CA VAL A 29 4.71 -6.97 2.74
C VAL A 29 5.99 -7.52 3.36
N PHE A 30 7.10 -7.52 2.62
CA PHE A 30 8.40 -7.93 3.18
C PHE A 30 8.79 -7.06 4.38
N GLN A 31 8.67 -5.74 4.25
CA GLN A 31 8.94 -4.80 5.34
C GLN A 31 8.03 -5.03 6.55
N PHE A 32 6.73 -5.22 6.33
CA PHE A 32 5.77 -5.53 7.38
C PHE A 32 6.16 -6.79 8.17
N LEU A 33 6.57 -7.86 7.47
CA LEU A 33 7.00 -9.10 8.11
C LEU A 33 8.28 -8.91 8.92
N GLN A 34 9.23 -8.09 8.46
CA GLN A 34 10.43 -7.74 9.22
C GLN A 34 10.09 -6.93 10.48
N THR A 35 9.16 -5.98 10.38
CA THR A 35 8.73 -5.16 11.51
C THR A 35 7.99 -5.97 12.57
N VAL A 36 7.00 -6.77 12.18
CA VAL A 36 6.16 -7.53 13.14
C VAL A 36 6.90 -8.70 13.79
N ASN A 37 7.80 -9.36 13.06
CA ASN A 37 8.60 -10.44 13.63
C ASN A 37 9.93 -9.94 14.24
N GLY A 38 10.18 -8.63 14.16
CA GLY A 38 11.42 -8.02 14.60
C GLY A 38 11.53 -8.01 16.12
N SER A 39 12.66 -8.51 16.63
CA SER A 39 13.14 -8.19 17.97
C SER A 39 14.00 -6.93 17.95
N VAL A 40 14.22 -6.31 19.11
CA VAL A 40 15.16 -5.17 19.24
C VAL A 40 16.52 -5.51 18.60
N GLY A 41 17.08 -6.68 18.92
CA GLY A 41 18.37 -7.12 18.38
C GLY A 41 18.38 -7.32 16.86
N SER A 42 17.34 -7.94 16.29
CA SER A 42 17.28 -8.15 14.84
C SER A 42 17.06 -6.86 14.06
N LEU A 43 16.28 -5.93 14.61
CA LEU A 43 16.05 -4.62 14.01
C LEU A 43 17.34 -3.77 14.03
N MET A 44 18.12 -3.84 15.11
CA MET A 44 19.43 -3.20 15.16
C MET A 44 20.43 -3.81 14.18
N ALA A 45 20.41 -5.13 14.00
CA ALA A 45 21.21 -5.80 12.98
C ALA A 45 20.85 -5.34 11.55
N ASN A 46 19.61 -4.90 11.35
CA ASN A 46 19.13 -4.29 10.11
C ASN A 46 19.43 -2.77 10.00
N GLY A 47 20.22 -2.22 10.92
CA GLY A 47 20.72 -0.84 10.87
C GLY A 47 19.90 0.18 11.67
N LEU A 48 18.93 -0.25 12.49
CA LEU A 48 18.22 0.66 13.40
C LEU A 48 19.05 0.97 14.64
N THR A 49 18.89 2.18 15.17
CA THR A 49 19.40 2.50 16.52
C THR A 49 18.59 1.75 17.58
N GLN A 50 19.15 1.61 18.79
CA GLN A 50 18.44 1.04 19.94
C GLN A 50 17.07 1.71 20.15
N ALA A 51 17.04 3.05 20.18
CA ALA A 51 15.81 3.82 20.40
C ALA A 51 14.76 3.60 19.30
N GLN A 52 15.18 3.51 18.03
CA GLN A 52 14.28 3.20 16.91
C GLN A 52 13.73 1.78 16.98
N ALA A 53 14.57 0.82 17.35
CA ALA A 53 14.17 -0.58 17.49
C ALA A 53 13.19 -0.76 18.64
N GLU A 54 13.47 -0.17 19.80
CA GLU A 54 12.56 -0.15 20.96
C GLU A 54 11.21 0.50 20.59
N LEU A 55 11.23 1.64 19.90
CA LEU A 55 10.03 2.29 19.40
C LEU A 55 9.20 1.36 18.52
N TYR A 56 9.80 0.71 17.52
CA TYR A 56 9.08 -0.20 16.63
C TYR A 56 8.50 -1.42 17.34
N THR A 57 9.23 -2.01 18.29
CA THR A 57 8.71 -3.14 19.08
C THR A 57 7.63 -2.73 20.08
N GLY A 58 7.57 -1.44 20.44
CA GLY A 58 6.57 -0.88 21.35
C GLY A 58 5.34 -0.27 20.66
N LEU A 59 5.24 -0.34 19.33
CA LEU A 59 4.12 0.27 18.62
C LEU A 59 2.78 -0.42 18.94
N PRO A 60 1.67 0.34 18.99
CA PRO A 60 0.35 -0.23 19.17
C PRO A 60 -0.04 -1.22 18.07
N ILE A 61 -0.74 -2.30 18.45
CA ILE A 61 -1.16 -3.36 17.50
C ILE A 61 -2.00 -2.85 16.33
N TRP A 62 -2.75 -1.76 16.51
CA TRP A 62 -3.56 -1.16 15.45
C TRP A 62 -2.69 -0.59 14.32
N MET A 63 -1.46 -0.14 14.59
CA MET A 63 -0.54 0.31 13.55
C MET A 63 -0.05 -0.85 12.71
N HIS A 64 0.26 -1.99 13.32
CA HIS A 64 0.59 -3.21 12.58
C HIS A 64 -0.59 -3.67 11.71
N ALA A 65 -1.82 -3.60 12.23
CA ALA A 65 -3.01 -3.90 11.44
C ALA A 65 -3.20 -2.93 10.27
N ALA A 66 -3.03 -1.62 10.49
CA ALA A 66 -3.11 -0.61 9.44
C ALA A 66 -2.03 -0.82 8.36
N PHE A 67 -0.80 -1.15 8.77
CA PHE A 67 0.27 -1.46 7.85
C PHE A 67 -0.05 -2.71 7.02
N ALA A 68 -0.47 -3.80 7.66
CA ALA A 68 -0.88 -5.03 6.99
C ALA A 68 -1.98 -4.76 5.96
N VAL A 69 -3.08 -4.10 6.37
CA VAL A 69 -4.21 -3.83 5.47
C VAL A 69 -3.79 -2.90 4.34
N GLY A 70 -2.91 -1.93 4.59
CA GLY A 70 -2.34 -1.07 3.56
C GLY A 70 -1.61 -1.88 2.47
N VAL A 71 -0.64 -2.71 2.84
CA VAL A 71 0.21 -3.42 1.87
C VAL A 71 -0.46 -4.65 1.25
N PHE A 72 -1.15 -5.48 2.05
CA PHE A 72 -1.87 -6.64 1.51
C PHE A 72 -3.08 -6.21 0.70
N GLY A 73 -3.80 -5.17 1.15
CA GLY A 73 -4.89 -4.57 0.39
C GLY A 73 -4.41 -3.98 -0.93
N GLY A 74 -3.27 -3.27 -0.92
CA GLY A 74 -2.68 -2.73 -2.15
C GLY A 74 -2.28 -3.82 -3.14
N ALA A 75 -1.60 -4.88 -2.66
CA ALA A 75 -1.22 -6.03 -3.48
C ALA A 75 -2.45 -6.75 -4.07
N LEU A 76 -3.42 -7.11 -3.23
CA LEU A 76 -4.65 -7.78 -3.65
C LEU A 76 -5.46 -6.88 -4.62
N GLY A 77 -5.53 -5.59 -4.33
CA GLY A 77 -6.17 -4.59 -5.18
C GLY A 77 -5.56 -4.54 -6.59
N CYS A 78 -4.24 -4.52 -6.70
CA CYS A 78 -3.53 -4.59 -7.99
C CYS A 78 -3.84 -5.87 -8.75
N VAL A 79 -3.84 -7.03 -8.07
CA VAL A 79 -4.20 -8.32 -8.69
C VAL A 79 -5.64 -8.31 -9.18
N LEU A 80 -6.59 -7.84 -8.36
CA LEU A 80 -7.99 -7.74 -8.73
C LEU A 80 -8.21 -6.79 -9.92
N MET A 81 -7.45 -5.68 -10.00
CA MET A 81 -7.48 -4.79 -11.16
C MET A 81 -6.95 -5.48 -12.42
N LEU A 82 -5.83 -6.22 -12.33
CA LEU A 82 -5.29 -7.01 -13.44
C LEU A 82 -6.30 -8.06 -13.94
N LEU A 83 -7.06 -8.66 -13.02
CA LEU A 83 -8.17 -9.59 -13.28
C LEU A 83 -9.49 -8.89 -13.66
N LYS A 84 -9.50 -7.55 -13.75
CA LYS A 84 -10.66 -6.72 -14.10
C LYS A 84 -11.89 -6.94 -13.19
N ARG A 85 -11.67 -7.15 -11.88
CA ARG A 85 -12.73 -7.37 -10.88
C ARG A 85 -13.20 -6.08 -10.22
N LYS A 86 -14.52 -5.93 -10.02
CA LYS A 86 -15.17 -4.77 -9.39
C LYS A 86 -14.68 -4.54 -7.95
N ALA A 87 -14.41 -5.64 -7.25
CA ALA A 87 -13.90 -5.63 -5.88
C ALA A 87 -12.59 -4.85 -5.73
N ALA A 88 -11.80 -4.71 -6.79
CA ALA A 88 -10.53 -3.97 -6.75
C ALA A 88 -10.67 -2.56 -6.19
N ARG A 89 -11.74 -1.85 -6.57
CA ARG A 89 -11.97 -0.47 -6.09
C ARG A 89 -12.20 -0.39 -4.59
N ILE A 90 -12.97 -1.33 -4.04
CA ILE A 90 -13.23 -1.39 -2.59
C ILE A 90 -11.94 -1.74 -1.86
N VAL A 91 -11.23 -2.77 -2.32
CA VAL A 91 -9.99 -3.24 -1.69
C VAL A 91 -8.90 -2.16 -1.71
N LEU A 92 -8.72 -1.45 -2.83
CA LEU A 92 -7.79 -0.32 -2.94
C LEU A 92 -8.23 0.88 -2.10
N GLY A 93 -9.54 1.11 -1.95
CA GLY A 93 -10.08 2.12 -1.05
C GLY A 93 -9.75 1.84 0.42
N VAL A 94 -9.92 0.58 0.84
CA VAL A 94 -9.55 0.14 2.19
C VAL A 94 -8.05 0.28 2.41
N SER A 95 -7.22 -0.15 1.45
CA SER A 95 -5.77 0.02 1.49
C SER A 95 -5.36 1.49 1.66
N LEU A 96 -5.95 2.39 0.88
CA LEU A 96 -5.68 3.84 0.99
C LEU A 96 -6.03 4.39 2.37
N VAL A 97 -7.22 4.06 2.89
CA VAL A 97 -7.64 4.49 4.23
C VAL A 97 -6.66 3.99 5.28
N SER A 98 -6.28 2.71 5.24
CA SER A 98 -5.29 2.15 6.17
C SER A 98 -3.92 2.81 6.07
N SER A 99 -3.45 3.16 4.88
CA SER A 99 -2.21 3.93 4.71
C SER A 99 -2.29 5.32 5.34
N ILE A 100 -3.45 6.00 5.25
CA ILE A 100 -3.67 7.29 5.92
C ILE A 100 -3.67 7.13 7.45
N PHE A 101 -4.34 6.09 7.96
CA PHE A 101 -4.30 5.79 9.40
C PHE A 101 -2.90 5.50 9.90
N LEU A 102 -2.10 4.75 9.13
CA LEU A 102 -0.70 4.49 9.47
C LEU A 102 0.12 5.79 9.47
N PHE A 103 -0.08 6.67 8.49
CA PHE A 103 0.57 7.99 8.44
C PHE A 103 0.26 8.83 9.69
N ILE A 104 -1.00 8.84 10.14
CA ILE A 104 -1.41 9.50 11.38
C ILE A 104 -0.75 8.83 12.60
N GLY A 105 -0.63 7.50 12.60
CA GLY A 105 0.11 6.76 13.61
C GLY A 105 1.57 7.18 13.70
N ASP A 106 2.26 7.29 12.57
CA ASP A 106 3.66 7.70 12.54
C ASP A 106 3.90 9.11 13.11
N ILE A 107 2.92 10.01 12.96
CA ILE A 107 2.93 11.33 13.61
C ILE A 107 2.71 11.16 15.12
N THR A 108 1.62 10.49 15.51
CA THR A 108 1.14 10.48 16.90
C THR A 108 1.97 9.61 17.84
N GLN A 109 2.63 8.57 17.31
CA GLN A 109 3.51 7.68 18.06
C GLN A 109 4.99 8.09 17.96
N GLY A 110 5.30 9.22 17.32
CA GLY A 110 6.67 9.74 17.26
C GLY A 110 7.61 9.01 16.29
N VAL A 111 7.09 8.15 15.41
CA VAL A 111 7.91 7.45 14.39
C VAL A 111 8.57 8.46 13.46
N PHE A 112 7.86 9.50 13.01
CA PHE A 112 8.46 10.56 12.20
C PHE A 112 9.54 11.35 12.95
N ALA A 113 9.40 11.53 14.26
CA ALA A 113 10.43 12.18 15.06
C ALA A 113 11.69 11.30 15.18
N ALA A 114 11.53 9.99 15.34
CA ALA A 114 12.63 9.04 15.52
C ALA A 114 13.39 8.70 14.23
N PHE A 115 12.70 8.65 13.09
CA PHE A 115 13.30 8.30 11.79
C PHE A 115 13.55 9.51 10.89
N GLY A 116 12.93 10.65 11.19
CA GLY A 116 13.12 11.91 10.46
C GLY A 116 12.53 11.89 9.05
N ALA A 117 13.14 12.69 8.17
CA ALA A 117 12.60 12.98 6.84
C ALA A 117 12.47 11.73 5.94
N SER A 118 13.33 10.72 6.11
CA SER A 118 13.27 9.49 5.31
C SER A 118 11.93 8.77 5.47
N GLN A 119 11.46 8.59 6.70
CA GLN A 119 10.18 7.95 6.98
C GLN A 119 9.00 8.78 6.46
N VAL A 120 9.04 10.10 6.65
CA VAL A 120 8.01 11.01 6.13
C VAL A 120 7.88 10.88 4.61
N MET A 121 9.02 10.85 3.90
CA MET A 121 9.05 10.68 2.44
C MET A 121 8.46 9.34 2.00
N VAL A 122 8.87 8.24 2.66
CA VAL A 122 8.38 6.90 2.34
C VAL A 122 6.87 6.79 2.56
N LEU A 123 6.37 7.24 3.72
CA LEU A 123 4.94 7.15 4.02
C LEU A 123 4.09 8.08 3.15
N SER A 124 4.62 9.25 2.78
CA SER A 124 3.97 10.12 1.79
C SER A 124 3.87 9.43 0.42
N ALA A 125 4.95 8.78 -0.03
CA ALA A 125 4.93 7.99 -1.27
C ALA A 125 3.93 6.83 -1.20
N VAL A 126 3.84 6.12 -0.08
CA VAL A 126 2.85 5.05 0.14
C VAL A 126 1.43 5.56 -0.05
N VAL A 127 1.08 6.69 0.59
CA VAL A 127 -0.27 7.28 0.48
C VAL A 127 -0.55 7.74 -0.95
N LEU A 128 0.41 8.38 -1.62
CA LEU A 128 0.27 8.83 -3.01
C LEU A 128 0.10 7.66 -3.99
N ILE A 129 0.87 6.58 -3.82
CA ILE A 129 0.75 5.37 -4.63
C ILE A 129 -0.63 4.73 -4.40
N ALA A 130 -1.07 4.58 -3.14
CA ALA A 130 -2.38 4.04 -2.82
C ALA A 130 -3.52 4.90 -3.43
N ALA A 131 -3.40 6.23 -3.36
CA ALA A 131 -4.37 7.16 -3.94
C ALA A 131 -4.40 7.04 -5.47
N GLY A 132 -3.24 6.96 -6.13
CA GLY A 132 -3.13 6.76 -7.56
C GLY A 132 -3.74 5.43 -8.02
N LEU A 133 -3.45 4.34 -7.31
CA LEU A 133 -4.03 3.02 -7.57
C LEU A 133 -5.55 3.03 -7.41
N HIS A 134 -6.07 3.59 -6.31
CA HIS A 134 -7.51 3.74 -6.12
C HIS A 134 -8.12 4.59 -7.25
N TRP A 135 -7.54 5.73 -7.59
CA TRP A 135 -8.06 6.58 -8.65
C TRP A 135 -8.15 5.85 -10.00
N MET A 136 -7.10 5.09 -10.37
CA MET A 136 -7.09 4.27 -11.58
C MET A 136 -8.15 3.16 -11.57
N SER A 137 -8.54 2.65 -10.39
CA SER A 137 -9.64 1.68 -10.30
C SER A 137 -11.01 2.29 -10.67
N GLY A 138 -11.14 3.62 -10.62
CA GLY A 138 -12.33 4.36 -11.03
C GLY A 138 -12.36 4.76 -12.51
N THR A 139 -11.21 4.80 -13.19
CA THR A 139 -11.12 5.22 -14.59
C THR A 139 -11.41 4.06 -15.54
N ARG A 140 -12.65 4.00 -16.06
CA ARG A 140 -13.17 3.12 -17.13
C ARG A 140 -12.47 1.74 -17.31
N PHE A 141 -12.32 0.96 -16.24
CA PHE A 141 -12.19 -0.48 -16.38
C PHE A 141 -13.57 -1.05 -16.74
N LYS A 142 -13.73 -1.59 -17.96
CA LYS A 142 -14.90 -2.42 -18.28
C LYS A 142 -14.78 -3.70 -17.45
N VAL A 143 -15.39 -3.67 -16.27
CA VAL A 143 -15.46 -4.83 -15.40
C VAL A 143 -16.39 -5.84 -16.05
N VAL A 144 -15.88 -7.05 -16.27
CA VAL A 144 -16.71 -8.19 -16.64
C VAL A 144 -17.66 -8.45 -15.47
N PRO A 145 -19.00 -8.35 -15.65
CA PRO A 145 -19.93 -8.82 -14.64
C PRO A 145 -19.62 -10.30 -14.39
N ALA A 146 -19.43 -10.67 -13.12
CA ALA A 146 -19.39 -12.07 -12.73
C ALA A 146 -20.75 -12.71 -13.00
#